data_AF-A0A9X9F4L2-F1
#
_entry.id   AF-A0A9X9F4L2-F1
#
_cell.length_a   1.000
_cell.length_b   1.000
_cell.length_c   1.000
_cell.angle_alpha   90.00
_cell.angle_beta   90.00
_cell.angle_gamma   90.00
#
_symmetry.space_group_name_H-M   'P 1'
#
loop_
_entity.id
_entity.type
_entity.pdbx_description
1 polymer ?
#
loop_
_entity_poly.entity_id
_entity_poly.type
_entity_poly.pdbx_seq_one_letter_code
_entity_poly.pdbx_strand_id
1 'polypeptide(L)' 'DKSSVLMVGDSLTSDMKGGEDYSIDTCWYNPSLKENGTDVNPTYEVESLLQILEIVEVAEEKVASF' A
#
# COMPACT_ATOMS: atom_id res chain seq x y z
N ASP A 1 -11.56 -8.20 7.41
CA ASP A 1 -10.33 -8.89 7.87
C ASP A 1 -9.17 -7.93 7.64
N LYS A 2 -8.06 -8.00 8.37
CA LYS A 2 -6.89 -7.14 8.07
C LYS A 2 -6.33 -7.41 6.67
N SER A 3 -6.49 -8.64 6.20
CA SER A 3 -6.17 -9.07 4.82
C SER A 3 -7.00 -8.37 3.73
N SER A 4 -8.08 -7.68 4.09
CA SER A 4 -8.97 -6.96 3.16
C SER A 4 -8.89 -5.44 3.33
N VAL A 5 -7.79 -4.94 3.90
CA VAL A 5 -7.57 -3.51 4.15
C VAL A 5 -6.25 -3.10 3.50
N LEU A 6 -6.26 -1.96 2.82
CA LEU A 6 -5.07 -1.31 2.27
C LEU A 6 -4.90 0.06 2.93
N MET A 7 -3.75 0.29 3.57
CA MET A 7 -3.35 1.59 4.11
C MET A 7 -2.66 2.39 3.00
N VAL A 8 -3.17 3.58 2.67
CA VAL A 8 -2.59 4.47 1.65
C VAL A 8 -2.08 5.73 2.33
N GLY A 9 -0.85 6.13 2.02
CA GLY A 9 -0.26 7.36 2.54
C GLY A 9 1.07 7.71 1.87
N ASP A 10 1.57 8.92 2.13
CA ASP A 10 2.81 9.44 1.53
C ASP A 10 4.02 9.32 2.47
N SER A 11 3.80 8.97 3.75
CA SER A 11 4.83 8.92 4.77
C SER A 11 5.31 7.49 5.06
N LEU A 12 6.56 7.19 4.71
CA LEU A 12 7.22 5.92 5.02
C LEU A 12 7.25 5.65 6.55
N THR A 13 7.52 6.66 7.35
CA THR A 13 7.70 6.51 8.81
C THR A 13 6.40 6.54 9.61
N SER A 14 5.28 6.96 8.99
CA SER A 14 3.97 7.03 9.64
C SER A 14 3.03 6.00 9.04
N ASP A 15 2.65 6.16 7.78
CA ASP A 15 1.59 5.36 7.16
C ASP A 15 2.10 3.95 6.84
N MET A 16 3.28 3.87 6.22
CA MET A 16 3.85 2.58 5.83
C MET A 16 4.33 1.81 7.07
N LYS A 17 5.04 2.49 7.97
CA LYS A 17 5.48 1.88 9.23
C LYS A 17 4.29 1.44 10.11
N GLY A 18 3.27 2.29 10.21
CA GLY A 18 2.05 1.96 10.93
C GLY A 18 1.35 0.75 10.33
N GLY A 19 1.11 0.73 9.01
CA GLY A 19 0.47 -0.42 8.37
C GLY A 19 1.26 -1.73 8.54
N GLU A 20 2.59 -1.68 8.40
CA GLU A 20 3.49 -2.81 8.67
C GLU A 20 3.35 -3.32 10.12
N ASP A 21 3.41 -2.43 11.11
CA ASP A 21 3.30 -2.78 12.53
C ASP A 21 1.95 -3.42 12.87
N TYR A 22 0.89 -3.04 12.15
CA TYR A 22 -0.44 -3.63 12.29
C TYR A 22 -0.69 -4.84 11.37
N SER A 23 0.30 -5.24 10.56
CA SER A 23 0.23 -6.32 9.57
C SER A 23 -0.93 -6.12 8.58
N ILE A 24 -0.98 -4.94 7.97
CA ILE A 24 -1.94 -4.54 6.93
C ILE A 24 -1.15 -4.19 5.67
N ASP A 25 -1.71 -4.48 4.49
CA ASP A 25 -1.08 -4.07 3.23
C ASP A 25 -0.96 -2.54 3.16
N THR A 26 0.16 -2.07 2.61
CA THR A 26 0.47 -0.64 2.53
C THR A 26 0.75 -0.21 1.10
N CYS A 27 0.30 0.98 0.73
CA CYS A 27 0.52 1.60 -0.57
C CYS A 27 1.12 2.98 -0.38
N TRP A 28 2.38 3.12 -0.77
CA TRP A 28 3.11 4.37 -0.68
C TRP A 28 2.81 5.26 -1.89
N TYR A 29 2.22 6.42 -1.65
CA TYR A 29 2.04 7.43 -2.68
C TYR A 29 3.31 8.26 -2.85
N ASN A 30 4.03 8.02 -3.95
CA ASN A 30 5.33 8.64 -4.24
C ASN A 30 5.36 9.27 -5.64
N PRO A 31 4.59 10.35 -5.89
CA PRO A 31 4.52 11.00 -7.21
C PRO A 31 5.85 11.64 -7.65
N SER A 32 6.80 11.78 -6.73
CA SER A 32 8.12 12.37 -7.00
C SER A 32 9.23 11.34 -7.14
N LEU A 33 8.91 10.03 -7.12
CA LEU A 33 9.89 8.96 -7.24
C LEU A 33 11.08 9.11 -6.28
N LYS A 34 10.78 9.46 -5.03
CA LYS A 34 11.78 9.56 -3.97
C LYS A 34 12.35 8.18 -3.69
N GLU A 35 13.66 8.08 -3.47
CA GLU A 35 14.26 6.83 -3.00
C GLU A 35 13.78 6.51 -1.59
N ASN A 36 13.42 5.24 -1.35
CA ASN A 36 13.16 4.73 -0.02
C ASN A 36 14.48 4.46 0.71
N GLY A 37 14.90 5.40 1.56
CA GLY A 37 16.08 5.28 2.42
C GLY A 37 15.79 4.67 3.81
N THR A 38 14.64 4.03 4.00
CA THR A 38 14.23 3.43 5.28
C THR A 38 14.22 1.91 5.19
N ASP A 39 14.12 1.23 6.34
CA ASP A 39 13.96 -0.23 6.37
C ASP A 39 12.50 -0.69 6.15
N VAL A 40 11.57 0.25 5.98
CA VAL A 40 10.15 -0.05 5.74
C VAL A 40 9.96 -0.49 4.30
N ASN A 41 9.22 -1.58 4.10
CA ASN A 41 8.94 -2.13 2.77
C ASN A 41 7.43 -2.02 2.48
N PRO A 42 6.97 -0.97 1.76
CA PRO A 42 5.59 -0.88 1.32
C PRO A 42 5.17 -2.07 0.47
N THR A 43 3.92 -2.55 0.60
CA THR A 43 3.41 -3.62 -0.26
C THR A 43 3.32 -3.16 -1.72
N TYR A 44 2.91 -1.90 -1.91
CA TYR A 44 2.76 -1.24 -3.20
C TYR A 44 3.37 0.16 -3.15
N GLU A 45 3.79 0.65 -4.31
CA GLU A 45 4.18 2.04 -4.52
C GLU A 45 3.46 2.55 -5.77
N VAL A 46 2.88 3.75 -5.68
CA VAL A 46 2.14 4.38 -6.77
C VAL A 46 2.56 5.82 -6.96
N GLU A 47 2.69 6.22 -8.23
CA GLU A 47 3.01 7.62 -8.60
C GLU A 47 1.74 8.47 -8.75
N SER A 48 0.58 7.82 -8.91
CA SER A 48 -0.72 8.46 -9.06
C SER A 48 -1.77 7.70 -8.26
N LEU A 49 -2.66 8.44 -7.59
CA LEU A 49 -3.76 7.83 -6.83
C LEU A 49 -4.69 6.98 -7.71
N LEU A 50 -4.75 7.22 -9.03
CA LEU A 50 -5.57 6.42 -9.93
C LEU A 50 -5.05 4.98 -10.08
N GLN A 51 -3.75 4.74 -9.90
CA GLN A 51 -3.16 3.39 -9.95
C GLN A 51 -3.68 2.52 -8.78
N ILE A 52 -4.21 3.13 -7.72
CA ILE A 52 -4.82 2.39 -6.59
C ILE A 52 -6.05 1.61 -7.06
N LEU A 53 -6.79 2.11 -8.07
CA LEU A 53 -7.96 1.41 -8.60
C LEU A 53 -7.59 0.01 -9.13
N GLU A 54 -6.46 -0.10 -9.83
CA GLU A 54 -5.97 -1.39 -10.33
C GLU A 54 -5.59 -2.35 -9.19
N ILE A 55 -5.05 -1.81 -8.07
CA ILE A 55 -4.68 -2.62 -6.90
C ILE A 55 -5.94 -3.18 -6.20
N VAL A 56 -6.96 -2.34 -6.01
CA VAL A 56 -8.18 -2.75 -5.30
C VAL A 56 -9.11 -3.61 -6.17
N GLU A 57 -9.12 -3.40 -7.48
CA GLU A 57 -9.85 -4.27 -8.42
C GLU A 57 -9.24 -5.69 -8.46
N VAL A 58 -7.90 -5.80 -8.44
CA VAL A 58 -7.21 -7.10 -8.32
C VAL A 58 -7.50 -7.78 -6.97
N ALA A 59 -7.73 -7.02 -5.91
CA ALA A 59 -8.09 -7.58 -4.60
C ALA A 59 -9.48 -8.24 -4.63
N GLU A 60 -10.45 -7.74 -5.40
CA GLU A 60 -11.77 -8.36 -5.53
C GLU A 60 -11.71 -9.75 -6.19
N GLU A 61 -10.86 -9.93 -7.20
CA GLU A 61 -10.68 -11.25 -7.86
C GLU A 61 -10.05 -12.29 -6.91
N LYS A 62 -9.12 -11.87 -6.04
CA LYS A 62 -8.56 -12.75 -5.02
C LYS A 62 -9.60 -13.18 -3.99
N VAL A 63 -10.54 -12.30 -3.62
CA VAL A 63 -11.63 -12.66 -2.69
C VAL A 63 -12.65 -13.58 -3.35
N ALA A 64 -12.93 -13.39 -4.65
CA ALA A 64 -13.89 -14.20 -5.40
C ALA A 64 -13.38 -15.61 -5.77
N SER A 65 -12.10 -15.92 -5.57
CA SER A 65 -11.47 -17.20 -5.91
C SER A 65 -11.26 -18.15 -4.72
N PHE A 66 -11.90 -17.87 -3.58
CA PHE A 66 -11.97 -18.77 -2.42
C PHE A 66 -13.33 -19.48 -2.31
#